data_AF-A0A1V0G3N3-F1
#
_entry.id   AF-A0A1V0G3N3-F1
#
_cell.length_a   1.000
_cell.length_b   1.000
_cell.length_c   1.000
_cell.angle_alpha   90.00
_cell.angle_beta   90.00
_cell.angle_gamma   90.00
#
_symmetry.space_group_name_H-M   'P 1'
#
loop_
_entity.id
_entity.type
_entity.pdbx_description
1 polymer ?
#
loop_
_entity_poly.entity_id
_entity_poly.type
_entity_poly.pdbx_seq_one_letter_code
_entity_poly.pdbx_strand_id
1 'polypeptide(L)'
;MLPGYDFISSAPKARDGDQRDNNPADEGDWFDNWDCGGYPDPRREKKFSTWHGSHVAGTIAAVTNNGVGVAGVAYGAKVIPVRVLGKCGGYDSDITDGMYWSAGGHIDGVPDNQNPAQVINMSLGGDGGCSQSSQRIIDKTTNLGALIVIAAGNENQDASRTWPSSCNNVLSVGATTPKGKRAPFSNY
;
A
#
# COMPACT_ATOMS: atom_id res chain seq x y z
N MET A 1 3.78 14.28 8.82
CA MET A 1 4.04 13.72 7.48
C MET A 1 5.37 14.24 7.00
N LEU A 2 6.16 13.38 6.36
CA LEU A 2 7.35 13.79 5.59
C LEU A 2 6.97 13.88 4.11
N PRO A 3 7.77 14.58 3.28
CA PRO A 3 7.58 14.56 1.83
C PRO A 3 7.61 13.13 1.31
N GLY A 4 6.64 12.80 0.46
CA GLY A 4 6.52 11.51 -0.19
C GLY A 4 6.63 11.63 -1.71
N TYR A 5 6.15 10.63 -2.43
CA TYR A 5 6.22 10.60 -3.89
C TYR A 5 5.10 9.75 -4.49
N ASP A 6 4.61 10.15 -5.66
CA ASP A 6 3.65 9.42 -6.45
C ASP A 6 4.36 8.54 -7.48
N PHE A 7 4.11 7.24 -7.40
CA PHE A 7 4.68 6.24 -8.29
C PHE A 7 3.68 5.72 -9.33
N ILE A 8 2.44 6.18 -9.34
CA ILE A 8 1.41 5.74 -10.28
C ILE A 8 1.79 6.23 -11.69
N SER A 9 2.21 5.29 -12.54
CA SER A 9 2.64 5.59 -13.91
C SER A 9 1.48 5.82 -14.88
N SER A 10 0.25 5.51 -14.47
CA SER A 10 -0.96 5.64 -15.30
C SER A 10 -1.80 6.84 -14.87
N ALA A 11 -1.76 7.91 -15.67
CA ALA A 11 -2.57 9.12 -15.44
C ALA A 11 -4.06 8.84 -15.18
N PRO A 12 -4.74 7.94 -15.94
CA PRO A 12 -6.13 7.59 -15.66
C PRO A 12 -6.36 6.94 -14.28
N LYS A 13 -5.35 6.24 -13.74
CA LYS A 13 -5.40 5.66 -12.38
C LYS A 13 -5.08 6.69 -11.32
N ALA A 14 -4.09 7.54 -11.58
CA ALA A 14 -3.57 8.58 -10.69
C ALA A 14 -4.60 9.69 -10.47
N ARG A 15 -5.29 10.14 -11.53
CA ARG A 15 -6.37 11.13 -11.50
C ARG A 15 -5.99 12.54 -11.02
N ASP A 16 -4.71 12.87 -11.13
CA ASP A 16 -4.06 14.14 -10.80
C ASP A 16 -3.66 14.93 -12.06
N GLY A 17 -3.54 14.26 -13.21
CA GLY A 17 -3.35 14.90 -14.51
C GLY A 17 -2.06 14.48 -15.24
N ASP A 18 -1.18 13.76 -14.57
CA ASP A 18 0.08 13.26 -15.12
C ASP A 18 0.44 11.86 -14.57
N GLN A 19 1.72 11.49 -14.60
CA GLN A 19 2.20 10.17 -14.18
C GLN A 19 2.89 10.31 -12.83
N ARG A 20 4.07 9.69 -12.67
CA ARG A 20 4.87 9.82 -11.45
C ARG A 20 5.25 11.28 -11.19
N ASP A 21 4.93 11.78 -10.01
CA ASP A 21 5.19 13.15 -9.60
C ASP A 21 5.48 13.26 -8.09
N ASN A 22 5.80 14.47 -7.61
CA ASN A 22 6.23 14.69 -6.22
C ASN A 22 5.08 14.98 -5.24
N ASN A 23 3.83 14.85 -5.66
CA ASN A 23 2.64 15.08 -4.87
C ASN A 23 1.85 13.78 -4.66
N PRO A 24 2.12 13.03 -3.57
CA PRO A 24 1.42 11.77 -3.28
C PRO A 24 0.01 11.97 -2.70
N ALA A 25 -0.70 13.00 -3.14
CA ALA A 25 -2.06 13.29 -2.69
C ALA A 25 -3.01 12.17 -3.15
N ASP A 26 -3.89 11.72 -2.25
CA ASP A 26 -4.94 10.79 -2.63
C ASP A 26 -6.06 11.58 -3.34
N GLU A 27 -6.12 11.50 -4.68
CA GLU A 27 -7.19 12.12 -5.47
C GLU A 27 -8.55 11.40 -5.35
N GLY A 28 -8.58 10.29 -4.60
CA GLY A 28 -9.73 9.43 -4.44
C GLY A 28 -9.82 8.36 -5.54
N ASP A 29 -9.83 7.11 -5.12
CA ASP A 29 -9.94 5.92 -6.00
C ASP A 29 -11.38 5.58 -6.44
N TRP A 30 -12.34 6.49 -6.22
CA TRP A 30 -13.73 6.28 -6.60
C TRP A 30 -13.88 5.95 -8.08
N PHE A 31 -14.93 5.19 -8.40
CA PHE A 31 -15.30 4.88 -9.77
C PHE A 31 -16.78 4.54 -9.87
N ASP A 32 -17.33 4.61 -11.09
CA ASP A 32 -18.66 4.16 -11.44
C ASP A 32 -18.67 3.39 -12.77
N ASN A 33 -19.86 3.00 -13.23
CA ASN A 33 -20.08 2.38 -14.53
C ASN A 33 -19.15 1.20 -14.89
N TRP A 34 -18.77 0.38 -13.90
CA TRP A 34 -17.83 -0.73 -14.05
C TRP A 34 -16.48 -0.32 -14.65
N ASP A 35 -16.01 0.90 -14.40
CA ASP A 35 -14.71 1.38 -14.88
C ASP A 35 -13.53 0.51 -14.43
N CYS A 36 -13.70 -0.24 -13.32
CA CYS A 36 -12.74 -1.23 -12.85
C CYS A 36 -13.06 -2.67 -13.28
N GLY A 37 -13.94 -2.84 -14.26
CA GLY A 37 -14.36 -4.11 -14.84
C GLY A 37 -15.41 -4.86 -14.02
N GLY A 38 -15.75 -6.06 -14.49
CA GLY A 38 -16.70 -6.97 -13.81
C GLY A 38 -18.16 -6.80 -14.19
N TYR A 39 -18.48 -6.06 -15.26
CA TYR A 39 -19.83 -6.03 -15.82
C TYR A 39 -20.32 -7.46 -16.15
N PRO A 40 -21.56 -7.84 -15.79
CA PRO A 40 -22.63 -7.03 -15.22
C PRO A 40 -22.82 -7.18 -13.69
N ASP A 41 -21.79 -7.57 -12.91
CA ASP A 41 -21.94 -7.76 -11.45
C ASP A 41 -22.26 -6.44 -10.74
N PRO A 42 -23.45 -6.28 -10.12
CA PRO A 42 -23.86 -5.03 -9.48
C PRO A 42 -22.97 -4.66 -8.28
N ARG A 43 -22.25 -5.62 -7.69
CA ARG A 43 -21.30 -5.36 -6.59
C ARG A 43 -20.03 -4.65 -7.06
N ARG A 44 -19.79 -4.62 -8.38
CA ARG A 44 -18.62 -4.03 -9.03
C ARG A 44 -18.97 -2.81 -9.89
N GLU A 45 -20.21 -2.33 -9.84
CA GLU A 45 -20.67 -1.20 -10.65
C GLU A 45 -19.98 0.11 -10.26
N LYS A 46 -19.93 0.44 -8.96
CA LYS A 46 -19.40 1.70 -8.46
C LYS A 46 -18.86 1.59 -7.03
N LYS A 47 -17.93 2.47 -6.66
CA LYS A 47 -17.42 2.63 -5.30
C LYS A 47 -17.10 4.10 -5.00
N PHE A 48 -17.34 4.52 -3.77
CA PHE A 48 -16.83 5.78 -3.22
C PHE A 48 -15.34 5.68 -2.93
N SER A 49 -14.67 6.83 -2.83
CA SER A 49 -13.25 6.90 -2.47
C SER A 49 -13.01 6.20 -1.14
N THR A 50 -12.01 5.34 -1.10
CA THR A 50 -11.69 4.54 0.08
C THR A 50 -10.94 5.32 1.15
N TRP A 51 -10.15 6.32 0.73
CA TRP A 51 -9.18 7.01 1.59
C TRP A 51 -8.27 6.03 2.34
N HIS A 52 -8.01 4.88 1.71
CA HIS A 52 -7.41 3.71 2.33
C HIS A 52 -6.03 4.03 2.91
N GLY A 53 -5.17 4.71 2.13
CA GLY A 53 -3.84 5.12 2.57
C GLY A 53 -3.88 6.04 3.79
N SER A 54 -4.86 6.95 3.86
CA SER A 54 -5.03 7.86 5.00
C SER A 54 -5.48 7.14 6.27
N HIS A 55 -6.40 6.18 6.16
CA HIS A 55 -6.82 5.36 7.31
C HIS A 55 -5.65 4.50 7.85
N VAL A 56 -4.85 3.93 6.96
CA VAL A 56 -3.66 3.16 7.31
C VAL A 56 -2.61 4.07 7.97
N ALA A 57 -2.27 5.21 7.37
CA ALA A 57 -1.32 6.17 7.92
C ALA A 57 -1.76 6.72 9.28
N GLY A 58 -3.06 6.96 9.46
CA GLY A 58 -3.64 7.37 10.74
C GLY A 58 -3.46 6.33 11.84
N THR A 59 -3.64 5.04 11.51
CA THR A 59 -3.39 3.94 12.44
C THR A 59 -1.92 3.92 12.89
N ILE A 60 -0.98 4.18 11.99
CA ILE A 60 0.45 4.23 12.30
C ILE A 60 0.78 5.45 13.17
N ALA A 61 0.46 6.66 12.72
CA ALA A 61 0.93 7.89 13.36
C ALA A 61 0.00 9.09 13.17
N ALA A 62 -1.32 8.92 13.36
CA ALA A 62 -2.22 10.06 13.52
C ALA A 62 -1.69 11.02 14.60
N VAL A 63 -1.90 12.32 14.39
CA VAL A 63 -1.47 13.37 15.33
C VAL A 63 -2.26 13.20 16.63
N THR A 64 -1.56 12.78 17.67
CA THR A 64 -2.13 12.51 19.00
C THR A 64 -1.92 13.72 19.94
N ASN A 65 -2.76 13.85 20.97
CA ASN A 65 -2.72 14.91 21.98
C ASN A 65 -2.98 16.34 21.46
N ASN A 66 -3.76 16.47 20.38
CA ASN A 66 -4.16 17.75 19.78
C ASN A 66 -5.62 18.15 20.08
N GLY A 67 -6.35 17.35 20.87
CA GLY A 67 -7.74 17.62 21.25
C GLY A 67 -8.81 17.29 20.20
N VAL A 68 -8.45 16.63 19.08
CA VAL A 68 -9.40 16.26 18.02
C VAL A 68 -9.12 14.87 17.45
N GLY A 69 -10.16 14.17 16.98
CA GLY A 69 -10.01 12.95 16.19
C GLY A 69 -9.53 11.72 16.97
N VAL A 70 -8.46 11.09 16.47
CA VAL A 70 -7.96 9.76 16.88
C VAL A 70 -6.47 9.80 17.22
N ALA A 71 -5.92 8.68 17.71
CA ALA A 71 -4.51 8.52 18.01
C ALA A 71 -3.84 7.48 17.09
N GLY A 72 -2.56 7.68 16.76
CA GLY A 72 -1.72 6.69 16.09
C GLY A 72 -1.00 5.79 17.09
N VAL A 73 -0.70 4.55 16.70
CA VAL A 73 0.07 3.59 17.53
C VAL A 73 1.46 4.11 17.84
N ALA A 74 2.16 4.61 16.83
CA ALA A 74 3.49 5.21 16.90
C ALA A 74 3.41 6.72 16.62
N TYR A 75 2.57 7.44 17.38
CA TYR A 75 2.29 8.87 17.14
C TYR A 75 3.49 9.83 17.20
N GLY A 76 4.64 9.39 17.74
CA GLY A 76 5.91 10.11 17.69
C GLY A 76 6.70 9.91 16.39
N ALA A 77 6.39 8.87 15.61
CA ALA A 77 7.00 8.58 14.33
C ALA A 77 6.49 9.54 13.24
N LYS A 78 7.13 9.48 12.07
CA LYS A 78 6.67 10.19 10.86
C LYS A 78 6.36 9.17 9.78
N VAL A 79 5.35 9.49 8.97
CA VAL A 79 4.94 8.70 7.81
C VAL A 79 5.37 9.42 6.54
N ILE A 80 5.89 8.63 5.59
CA ILE A 80 6.18 9.03 4.20
C ILE A 80 5.10 8.37 3.34
N PRO A 81 4.21 9.16 2.71
CA PRO A 81 3.23 8.60 1.80
C PRO A 81 3.91 8.23 0.47
N VAL A 82 3.83 6.96 0.08
CA VAL A 82 4.32 6.47 -1.21
C VAL A 82 3.09 6.00 -1.98
N ARG A 83 2.61 6.84 -2.89
CA ARG A 83 1.34 6.60 -3.59
C ARG A 83 1.57 5.66 -4.76
N VAL A 84 1.01 4.46 -4.66
CA VAL A 84 1.16 3.39 -5.67
C VAL A 84 -0.18 2.79 -6.08
N LEU A 85 -1.28 3.22 -5.45
CA LEU A 85 -2.64 2.78 -5.72
C LEU A 85 -3.52 4.00 -5.98
N GLY A 86 -4.28 3.92 -7.07
CA GLY A 86 -5.32 4.90 -7.40
C GLY A 86 -6.58 4.19 -7.85
N LYS A 87 -7.28 4.77 -8.83
CA LYS A 87 -8.49 4.16 -9.40
C LYS A 87 -8.18 2.75 -9.94
N CYS A 88 -8.97 1.79 -9.48
CA CYS A 88 -8.82 0.36 -9.81
C CYS A 88 -7.49 -0.28 -9.36
N GLY A 89 -6.87 0.20 -8.29
CA GLY A 89 -5.62 -0.33 -7.75
C GLY A 89 -4.37 0.27 -8.39
N GLY A 90 -3.31 -0.52 -8.51
CA GLY A 90 -2.01 -0.08 -9.04
C GLY A 90 -1.30 -1.19 -9.80
N TYR A 91 -0.16 -0.87 -10.39
CA TYR A 91 0.69 -1.86 -11.05
C TYR A 91 1.73 -2.41 -10.09
N ASP A 92 2.02 -3.70 -10.19
CA ASP A 92 3.07 -4.34 -9.39
C ASP A 92 4.43 -3.62 -9.55
N SER A 93 4.75 -3.13 -10.75
CA SER A 93 5.97 -2.35 -11.01
C SER A 93 6.03 -1.06 -10.20
N ASP A 94 4.93 -0.30 -10.16
CA ASP A 94 4.84 0.95 -9.42
C ASP A 94 4.93 0.69 -7.91
N ILE A 95 4.29 -0.40 -7.45
CA ILE A 95 4.35 -0.86 -6.06
C ILE A 95 5.79 -1.25 -5.68
N THR A 96 6.48 -2.03 -6.52
CA THR A 96 7.85 -2.46 -6.22
C THR A 96 8.87 -1.33 -6.29
N ASP A 97 8.72 -0.38 -7.22
CA ASP A 97 9.56 0.81 -7.31
C ASP A 97 9.38 1.70 -6.08
N GLY A 98 8.12 1.97 -5.71
CA GLY A 98 7.80 2.76 -4.52
C GLY A 98 8.30 2.10 -3.23
N MET A 99 8.17 0.78 -3.10
CA MET A 99 8.73 0.01 -1.98
C MET A 99 10.25 0.16 -1.91
N TYR A 100 10.98 -0.04 -3.01
CA TYR A 100 12.44 0.08 -3.02
C TYR A 100 12.90 1.51 -2.71
N TRP A 101 12.26 2.51 -3.32
CA TRP A 101 12.53 3.93 -3.06
C TRP A 101 12.27 4.32 -1.60
N SER A 102 11.22 3.76 -0.99
CA SER A 102 10.89 4.03 0.40
C SER A 102 11.98 3.58 1.37
N ALA A 103 12.75 2.55 1.03
CA ALA A 103 13.93 2.11 1.80
C ALA A 103 15.22 2.92 1.49
N GLY A 104 15.17 3.90 0.60
CA GLY A 104 16.35 4.67 0.15
C GLY A 104 16.99 4.14 -1.13
N GLY A 105 16.30 3.26 -1.87
CA GLY A 105 16.75 2.83 -3.19
C GLY A 105 16.63 3.94 -4.24
N HIS A 106 17.60 4.02 -5.15
CA HIS A 106 17.54 4.95 -6.29
C HIS A 106 16.59 4.41 -7.37
N ILE A 107 15.75 5.29 -7.92
CA ILE A 107 14.90 5.03 -9.09
C ILE A 107 15.18 6.12 -10.13
N ASP A 108 15.54 5.73 -11.34
CA ASP A 108 15.85 6.68 -12.42
C ASP A 108 14.66 7.62 -12.68
N GLY A 109 14.95 8.93 -12.73
CA GLY A 109 13.93 9.97 -12.94
C GLY A 109 13.12 10.35 -11.70
N VAL A 110 13.39 9.73 -10.54
CA VAL A 110 12.77 10.08 -9.25
C VAL A 110 13.83 10.65 -8.31
N PRO A 111 13.59 11.78 -7.62
CA PRO A 111 14.53 12.31 -6.64
C PRO A 111 14.82 11.31 -5.51
N ASP A 112 16.08 11.24 -5.06
CA ASP A 112 16.48 10.34 -3.97
C ASP A 112 15.72 10.65 -2.67
N ASN A 113 15.21 9.60 -2.02
CA ASN A 113 14.53 9.72 -0.75
C ASN A 113 15.50 10.15 0.36
N GLN A 114 15.35 11.39 0.85
CA GLN A 114 16.15 11.92 1.96
C GLN A 114 15.71 11.39 3.33
N ASN A 115 14.63 10.62 3.39
CA ASN A 115 14.06 10.05 4.60
C ASN A 115 13.83 8.53 4.41
N PRO A 116 14.85 7.69 4.23
CA PRO A 116 14.64 6.25 4.07
C PRO A 116 13.91 5.66 5.28
N ALA A 117 12.85 4.89 5.02
CA ALA A 117 12.00 4.29 6.02
C ALA A 117 12.63 3.01 6.60
N GLN A 118 12.59 2.88 7.93
CA GLN A 118 13.01 1.66 8.63
C GLN A 118 11.93 0.56 8.57
N VAL A 119 10.67 0.96 8.39
CA VAL A 119 9.51 0.07 8.28
C VAL A 119 8.65 0.51 7.11
N ILE A 120 8.34 -0.41 6.21
CA ILE A 120 7.51 -0.19 5.03
C ILE A 120 6.21 -0.95 5.24
N ASN A 121 5.09 -0.23 5.28
CA ASN A 121 3.77 -0.82 5.39
C ASN A 121 3.11 -0.93 4.02
N MET A 122 2.78 -2.15 3.62
CA MET A 122 2.12 -2.49 2.36
C MET A 122 0.80 -3.18 2.67
N SER A 123 -0.22 -2.39 3.03
CA SER A 123 -1.59 -2.86 3.19
C SER A 123 -2.26 -3.04 1.83
N LEU A 124 -1.71 -3.92 1.02
CA LEU A 124 -2.12 -4.21 -0.34
C LEU A 124 -1.76 -5.64 -0.70
N GLY A 125 -2.30 -6.12 -1.81
CA GLY A 125 -1.97 -7.43 -2.34
C GLY A 125 -2.94 -7.84 -3.44
N GLY A 126 -2.67 -9.00 -4.03
CA GLY A 126 -3.49 -9.62 -5.05
C GLY A 126 -3.28 -11.12 -5.11
N ASP A 127 -4.17 -11.80 -5.83
CA ASP A 127 -4.02 -13.23 -6.11
C ASP A 127 -2.78 -13.48 -6.98
N GLY A 128 -2.07 -14.58 -6.70
CA GLY A 128 -0.86 -14.95 -7.40
C GLY A 128 0.34 -15.10 -6.46
N GLY A 129 1.26 -16.00 -6.82
CA GLY A 129 2.49 -16.21 -6.06
C GLY A 129 3.52 -15.10 -6.31
N CYS A 130 4.48 -14.99 -5.40
CA CYS A 130 5.59 -14.05 -5.54
C CYS A 130 6.39 -14.32 -6.82
N SER A 131 6.42 -13.33 -7.71
CA SER A 131 7.24 -13.41 -8.91
C SER A 131 8.73 -13.31 -8.56
N GLN A 132 9.60 -13.89 -9.39
CA GLN A 132 11.05 -13.79 -9.18
C GLN A 132 11.54 -12.33 -9.23
N SER A 133 10.92 -11.49 -10.07
CA SER A 133 11.21 -10.04 -10.12
C SER A 133 10.82 -9.35 -8.83
N SER A 134 9.61 -9.60 -8.30
CA SER A 134 9.16 -9.01 -7.03
C SER A 134 10.07 -9.44 -5.88
N GLN A 135 10.43 -10.73 -5.79
CA GLN A 135 11.33 -11.23 -4.74
C GLN A 135 12.68 -10.53 -4.77
N ARG A 136 13.28 -10.33 -5.96
CA ARG A 136 14.57 -9.64 -6.07
C ARG A 136 14.51 -8.19 -5.55
N ILE A 137 13.40 -7.49 -5.79
CA ILE A 137 13.24 -6.12 -5.27
C ILE A 137 13.00 -6.13 -3.76
N ILE A 138 12.21 -7.07 -3.25
CA ILE A 138 12.02 -7.27 -1.80
C ILE A 138 13.37 -7.52 -1.12
N ASP A 139 14.19 -8.44 -1.64
CA ASP A 139 15.51 -8.74 -1.08
C ASP A 139 16.44 -7.52 -1.10
N LYS A 140 16.45 -6.75 -2.20
CA LYS A 140 17.21 -5.48 -2.26
C LYS A 140 16.73 -4.48 -1.22
N THR A 141 15.41 -4.37 -1.04
CA THR A 141 14.78 -3.46 -0.07
C THR A 141 15.14 -3.86 1.36
N THR A 142 15.07 -5.16 1.69
CA THR A 142 15.48 -5.67 3.01
C THR A 142 16.98 -5.50 3.26
N ASN A 143 17.82 -5.64 2.23
CA ASN A 143 19.27 -5.40 2.32
C ASN A 143 19.62 -3.92 2.60
N LEU A 144 18.72 -2.98 2.32
CA LEU A 144 18.82 -1.58 2.75
C LEU A 144 18.46 -1.38 4.24
N GLY A 145 18.04 -2.45 4.94
CA GLY A 145 17.73 -2.45 6.36
C GLY A 145 16.27 -2.21 6.72
N ALA A 146 15.37 -2.14 5.72
CA ALA A 146 13.94 -1.93 5.95
C ALA A 146 13.20 -3.24 6.26
N LEU A 147 12.34 -3.22 7.27
CA LEU A 147 11.34 -4.27 7.51
C LEU A 147 10.11 -4.02 6.64
N ILE A 148 9.73 -5.02 5.82
CA ILE A 148 8.53 -4.95 4.98
C ILE A 148 7.39 -5.67 5.69
N VAL A 149 6.34 -4.92 6.05
CA VAL A 149 5.13 -5.40 6.72
C VAL A 149 3.98 -5.38 5.72
N ILE A 150 3.34 -6.52 5.48
CA ILE A 150 2.32 -6.70 4.44
C ILE A 150 1.02 -7.27 5.00
N ALA A 151 -0.09 -7.03 4.31
CA ALA A 151 -1.38 -7.65 4.64
C ALA A 151 -1.47 -9.08 4.09
N ALA A 152 -2.05 -10.00 4.85
CA ALA A 152 -2.28 -11.38 4.40
C ALA A 152 -3.35 -11.51 3.28
N GLY A 153 -4.24 -10.51 3.16
CA GLY A 153 -5.39 -10.52 2.24
C GLY A 153 -6.71 -10.90 2.91
N ASN A 154 -7.82 -10.79 2.17
CA ASN A 154 -9.18 -10.68 2.70
C ASN A 154 -10.19 -11.64 2.04
N GLU A 155 -9.73 -12.73 1.45
CA GLU A 155 -10.54 -13.66 0.66
C GLU A 155 -10.87 -14.95 1.41
N ASN A 156 -10.48 -15.04 2.70
CA ASN A 156 -10.60 -16.24 3.53
C ASN A 156 -9.95 -17.46 2.86
N GLN A 157 -8.74 -17.27 2.33
CA GLN A 157 -7.95 -18.31 1.65
C GLN A 157 -6.55 -18.46 2.27
N ASP A 158 -5.81 -19.46 1.77
CA ASP A 158 -4.40 -19.69 2.13
C ASP A 158 -3.53 -18.52 1.64
N ALA A 159 -2.91 -17.80 2.56
CA ALA A 159 -2.11 -16.60 2.28
C ALA A 159 -0.88 -16.90 1.41
N SER A 160 -0.39 -18.14 1.40
CA SER A 160 0.73 -18.57 0.54
C SER A 160 0.41 -18.51 -0.96
N ARG A 161 -0.85 -18.28 -1.32
CA ARG A 161 -1.32 -18.13 -2.72
C ARG A 161 -1.43 -16.68 -3.18
N THR A 162 -1.09 -15.73 -2.31
CA THR A 162 -1.24 -14.30 -2.56
C THR A 162 0.10 -13.58 -2.55
N TRP A 163 0.20 -12.50 -3.29
CA TRP A 163 1.33 -11.60 -3.28
C TRP A 163 0.93 -10.33 -2.51
N PRO A 164 1.79 -9.82 -1.61
CA PRO A 164 3.17 -10.24 -1.33
C PRO A 164 3.36 -11.31 -0.23
N SER A 165 2.29 -11.90 0.33
CA SER A 165 2.40 -12.85 1.45
C SER A 165 3.21 -14.12 1.15
N SER A 166 3.27 -14.53 -0.10
CA SER A 166 4.06 -15.68 -0.57
C SER A 166 5.55 -15.38 -0.79
N CYS A 167 5.98 -14.12 -0.64
CA CYS A 167 7.39 -13.74 -0.77
C CYS A 167 8.18 -14.07 0.51
N ASN A 168 9.49 -14.27 0.37
CA ASN A 168 10.43 -14.26 1.50
C ASN A 168 10.71 -12.82 1.94
N ASN A 169 11.30 -12.66 3.13
CA ASN A 169 11.75 -11.36 3.68
C ASN A 169 10.63 -10.32 3.91
N VAL A 170 9.40 -10.80 4.11
CA VAL A 170 8.25 -9.97 4.50
C VAL A 170 7.62 -10.49 5.79
N LEU A 171 6.99 -9.60 6.55
CA LEU A 171 6.17 -9.94 7.71
C LEU A 171 4.69 -9.86 7.30
N SER A 172 4.06 -11.01 7.09
CA SER A 172 2.64 -11.13 6.74
C SER A 172 1.74 -11.01 7.97
N VAL A 173 0.76 -10.10 7.92
CA VAL A 173 -0.15 -9.81 9.04
C VAL A 173 -1.58 -10.23 8.71
N GLY A 174 -2.12 -11.16 9.50
CA GLY A 174 -3.53 -11.54 9.50
C GLY A 174 -4.38 -10.65 10.41
N ALA A 175 -5.70 -10.64 10.20
CA ALA A 175 -6.64 -9.83 10.98
C ALA A 175 -7.33 -10.64 12.08
N THR A 176 -7.46 -10.04 13.26
CA THR A 176 -8.24 -10.57 14.39
C THR A 176 -9.36 -9.63 14.81
N THR A 177 -10.36 -10.18 15.46
CA THR A 177 -11.49 -9.46 16.08
C THR A 177 -11.14 -9.04 17.51
N PRO A 178 -11.89 -8.12 18.12
CA PRO A 178 -11.73 -7.77 19.54
C PRO A 178 -11.85 -8.95 20.52
N LYS A 179 -12.40 -10.09 20.07
CA LYS A 179 -12.51 -11.33 20.84
C LYS A 179 -11.29 -12.26 20.69
N GLY A 180 -10.22 -11.80 20.03
CA GLY A 180 -9.02 -12.60 19.78
C GLY A 180 -9.23 -13.77 18.80
N LYS A 181 -10.29 -13.70 17.98
CA LYS A 181 -10.57 -14.70 16.92
C LYS A 181 -10.16 -14.14 15.56
N ARG A 182 -9.70 -14.99 14.64
CA ARG A 182 -9.44 -14.60 13.24
C ARG A 182 -10.69 -13.91 12.67
N ALA A 183 -10.51 -12.75 12.03
CA ALA A 183 -11.59 -12.09 11.33
C ALA A 183 -12.06 -12.97 10.17
N PRO A 184 -13.38 -13.11 9.90
CA PRO A 184 -13.88 -14.07 8.92
C PRO A 184 -13.25 -13.97 7.53
N PHE A 185 -12.90 -12.75 7.10
CA PHE A 185 -12.28 -12.48 5.81
C PHE A 185 -10.78 -12.74 5.76
N SER A 186 -10.07 -12.76 6.91
CA SER A 186 -8.60 -12.80 6.91
C SER A 186 -8.09 -14.06 6.22
N ASN A 187 -7.15 -13.92 5.29
CA ASN A 187 -6.36 -15.06 4.84
C ASN A 187 -5.56 -15.67 6.00
N TYR A 188 -5.14 -16.93 5.83
CA TYR A 188 -4.51 -17.75 6.89
C TYR A 188 -3.38 -18.62 6.38
#